data_AF-W1W9T8-F1
#
_entry.id   AF-W1W9T8-F1
#
_cell.length_a   1.000
_cell.length_b   1.000
_cell.length_c   1.000
_cell.angle_alpha   90.00
_cell.angle_beta   90.00
_cell.angle_gamma   90.00
#
_symmetry.space_group_name_H-M   'P 1'
#
loop_
_entity.id
_entity.type
_entity.pdbx_description
1 polymer ?
#
loop_
_entity_poly.entity_id
_entity_poly.type
_entity_poly.pdbx_seq_one_letter_code
_entity_poly.pdbx_strand_id
1 'polypeptide(L)'
;TSDALANQLTALQKAQESQKAELEGIIKQQAVQLEQANRQQETLAKQLDEVQQKVATISGSDAKTWLLAQADFLVKLAGRKLWSDQDVTTAAALLKSADASLADMNDPSLITVRRAITDDIASLSAVSQVDYDGIILKLNQLSNQVDNLRLADNDSDGSPMDSDGEELSSSLSEWRINLQKSWQN
;
A
#
# COMPACT_ATOMS: atom_id res chain seq x y z
N THR A 1 -1.24 -44.56 28.70
CA THR A 1 -1.34 -44.17 27.28
C THR A 1 -2.77 -43.78 26.91
N SER A 2 -3.80 -44.50 27.36
CA SER A 2 -5.21 -44.17 27.12
C SER A 2 -5.65 -42.79 27.64
N ASP A 3 -5.24 -42.40 28.85
CA ASP A 3 -5.65 -41.11 29.44
C ASP A 3 -5.04 -39.89 28.74
N ALA A 4 -3.81 -40.03 28.23
CA ALA A 4 -3.16 -38.98 27.44
C ALA A 4 -3.87 -38.78 26.10
N LEU A 5 -4.30 -39.88 25.46
CA LEU A 5 -5.05 -39.86 24.22
C LEU A 5 -6.45 -39.26 24.41
N ALA A 6 -7.11 -39.58 25.52
CA ALA A 6 -8.41 -39.01 25.89
C ALA A 6 -8.31 -37.49 26.08
N ASN A 7 -7.32 -37.02 26.84
CA ASN A 7 -7.08 -35.58 27.04
C ASN A 7 -6.77 -34.84 25.73
N GLN A 8 -6.02 -35.47 24.83
CA GLN A 8 -5.68 -34.89 23.53
C GLN A 8 -6.93 -34.78 22.63
N LEU A 9 -7.83 -35.77 22.68
CA LEU A 9 -9.11 -35.74 21.98
C LEU A 9 -10.03 -34.63 22.51
N THR A 10 -10.10 -34.46 23.84
CA THR A 10 -10.90 -33.39 24.45
C THR A 10 -10.36 -32.01 24.12
N ALA A 11 -9.04 -31.84 24.10
CA ALA A 11 -8.40 -30.59 23.69
C ALA A 11 -8.66 -30.26 22.21
N LEU A 12 -8.61 -31.27 21.32
CA LEU A 12 -8.91 -31.10 19.90
C LEU A 12 -10.37 -30.70 19.68
N GLN A 13 -11.29 -31.34 20.40
CA GLN A 13 -12.73 -31.05 20.33
C GLN A 13 -13.04 -29.63 20.80
N LYS A 14 -12.40 -29.18 21.89
CA LYS A 14 -12.53 -27.81 22.39
C LYS A 14 -11.94 -26.77 21.42
N ALA A 15 -10.81 -27.08 20.77
CA ALA A 15 -10.22 -26.23 19.74
C ALA A 15 -11.15 -26.12 18.51
N GLN A 16 -11.79 -27.22 18.11
CA GLN A 16 -12.75 -27.24 17.01
C GLN A 16 -14.00 -26.40 17.33
N GLU A 17 -14.54 -26.50 18.55
CA GLU A 17 -15.67 -25.67 19.00
C GLU A 17 -15.31 -24.17 19.00
N SER A 18 -14.11 -23.81 19.45
CA SER A 18 -13.61 -22.44 19.43
C SER A 18 -13.48 -21.90 18.00
N GLN A 19 -12.88 -22.67 17.09
CA GLN A 19 -12.77 -22.29 15.67
C GLN A 19 -14.14 -22.10 15.03
N LYS A 20 -15.10 -22.98 15.34
CA LYS A 20 -16.46 -22.88 14.81
C LYS A 20 -17.15 -21.59 15.29
N ALA A 21 -17.00 -21.25 16.56
CA ALA A 21 -17.55 -20.01 17.11
C ALA A 21 -16.92 -18.75 16.48
N GLU A 22 -15.61 -18.78 16.23
CA GLU A 22 -14.90 -17.69 15.56
C GLU A 22 -15.35 -17.52 14.10
N LEU A 23 -15.47 -18.63 13.35
CA LEU A 23 -16.02 -18.65 12.00
C LEU A 23 -17.45 -18.12 11.94
N GLU A 24 -18.32 -18.52 12.87
CA GLU A 24 -19.69 -17.98 12.97
C GLU A 24 -19.69 -16.47 13.26
N GLY A 25 -18.75 -15.98 14.06
CA GLY A 25 -18.53 -14.55 14.30
C GLY A 25 -18.14 -13.79 13.03
N ILE A 26 -17.15 -14.31 12.30
CA ILE A 26 -16.67 -13.71 11.04
C ILE A 26 -17.78 -13.70 9.98
N ILE A 27 -18.54 -14.79 9.84
CA ILE A 27 -19.66 -14.90 8.90
C ILE A 27 -20.74 -13.87 9.24
N LYS A 28 -21.09 -13.70 10.52
CA LYS A 28 -22.04 -12.66 10.95
C LYS A 28 -21.53 -11.26 10.61
N GLN A 29 -20.25 -10.99 10.85
CA GLN A 29 -19.66 -9.69 10.58
C GLN A 29 -19.63 -9.39 9.07
N GLN A 30 -19.28 -10.36 8.23
CA GLN A 30 -19.35 -10.23 6.78
C GLN A 30 -20.79 -10.04 6.28
N ALA A 31 -21.77 -10.74 6.86
CA ALA A 31 -23.17 -10.57 6.52
C ALA A 31 -23.66 -9.14 6.81
N VAL A 32 -23.26 -8.55 7.95
CA VAL A 32 -23.59 -7.16 8.30
C VAL A 32 -22.92 -6.18 7.32
N GLN A 33 -21.65 -6.39 6.97
CA GLN A 33 -20.95 -5.55 6.00
C GLN A 33 -21.60 -5.63 4.60
N LEU A 34 -21.97 -6.82 4.16
CA LEU A 34 -22.68 -7.02 2.89
C LEU A 34 -24.04 -6.32 2.89
N GLU A 35 -24.80 -6.40 3.99
CA GLU A 35 -26.07 -5.71 4.08
C GLU A 35 -25.89 -4.18 4.06
N GLN A 36 -24.86 -3.68 4.73
CA GLN A 36 -24.54 -2.25 4.72
C GLN A 36 -24.12 -1.77 3.33
N ALA A 37 -23.32 -2.56 2.61
CA ALA A 37 -22.95 -2.29 1.22
C ALA A 37 -24.18 -2.32 0.28
N ASN A 38 -25.07 -3.30 0.44
CA ASN A 38 -26.33 -3.37 -0.31
C ASN A 38 -27.22 -2.13 -0.06
N ARG A 39 -27.35 -1.70 1.20
CA ARG A 39 -28.12 -0.47 1.52
C ARG A 39 -27.50 0.77 0.90
N GLN A 40 -26.18 0.86 0.89
CA GLN A 40 -25.49 1.95 0.19
C GLN A 40 -25.76 1.89 -1.31
N GLN A 41 -25.64 0.72 -1.93
CA GLN A 41 -25.94 0.53 -3.34
C GLN A 41 -27.38 0.92 -3.68
N GLU A 42 -28.35 0.52 -2.86
CA GLU A 42 -29.77 0.85 -3.02
C GLU A 42 -30.03 2.35 -2.87
N THR A 43 -29.31 3.01 -1.96
CA THR A 43 -29.36 4.48 -1.82
C THR A 43 -28.80 5.17 -3.05
N LEU A 44 -27.66 4.71 -3.58
CA LEU A 44 -27.11 5.25 -4.82
C LEU A 44 -28.05 4.99 -6.02
N ALA A 45 -28.66 3.82 -6.10
CA ALA A 45 -29.60 3.49 -7.16
C ALA A 45 -30.84 4.40 -7.12
N LYS A 46 -31.39 4.68 -5.93
CA LYS A 46 -32.48 5.67 -5.77
C LYS A 46 -32.07 7.07 -6.17
N GLN A 47 -30.85 7.49 -5.80
CA GLN A 47 -30.32 8.80 -6.23
C GLN A 47 -30.15 8.85 -7.75
N LEU A 48 -29.69 7.76 -8.37
CA LEU A 48 -29.57 7.66 -9.82
C LEU A 48 -30.94 7.74 -10.51
N ASP A 49 -31.95 7.04 -9.97
CA ASP A 49 -33.32 7.09 -10.50
C ASP A 49 -33.97 8.47 -10.35
N GLU A 50 -33.77 9.14 -9.21
CA GLU A 50 -34.19 10.54 -9.03
C GLU A 50 -33.52 11.47 -10.03
N VAL A 51 -32.22 11.29 -10.27
CA VAL A 51 -31.49 12.05 -11.28
C VAL A 51 -32.05 11.74 -12.67
N GLN A 52 -32.31 10.48 -12.99
CA GLN A 52 -32.82 10.05 -14.30
C GLN A 52 -34.25 10.56 -14.57
N GLN A 53 -35.14 10.57 -13.57
CA GLN A 53 -36.47 11.16 -13.70
C GLN A 53 -36.40 12.68 -13.88
N LYS A 54 -35.54 13.36 -13.12
CA LYS A 54 -35.30 14.79 -13.34
C LYS A 54 -34.81 15.05 -14.76
N VAL A 55 -33.96 14.18 -15.30
CA VAL A 55 -33.41 14.25 -16.67
C VAL A 55 -34.44 13.98 -17.77
N ALA A 56 -35.37 13.06 -17.57
CA ALA A 56 -36.43 12.78 -18.55
C ALA A 56 -37.36 13.98 -18.78
N THR A 57 -37.34 14.96 -17.87
CA THR A 57 -38.22 16.14 -17.89
C THR A 57 -37.58 17.35 -18.61
N ILE A 58 -36.35 17.20 -19.13
CA ILE A 58 -35.39 18.29 -19.26
C ILE A 58 -34.98 18.50 -20.75
N SER A 59 -35.24 19.69 -21.32
CA SER A 59 -35.06 20.05 -22.75
C SER A 59 -33.80 20.89 -23.04
N GLY A 60 -32.88 20.51 -23.94
CA GLY A 60 -31.89 21.42 -24.56
C GLY A 60 -30.89 22.17 -23.63
N SER A 61 -31.31 23.27 -22.98
CA SER A 61 -30.56 23.98 -21.90
C SER A 61 -30.22 23.09 -20.71
N ASP A 62 -30.95 22.00 -20.63
CA ASP A 62 -31.17 21.14 -19.49
C ASP A 62 -30.20 19.93 -19.56
N ALA A 63 -29.71 19.61 -20.76
CA ALA A 63 -28.60 18.68 -20.97
C ALA A 63 -27.28 19.18 -20.36
N LYS A 64 -27.04 20.50 -20.37
CA LYS A 64 -25.88 21.11 -19.69
C LYS A 64 -26.02 21.01 -18.17
N THR A 65 -27.21 21.26 -17.64
CA THR A 65 -27.53 21.05 -16.22
C THR A 65 -27.31 19.59 -15.80
N TRP A 66 -27.64 18.64 -16.69
CA TRP A 66 -27.37 17.22 -16.45
C TRP A 66 -25.88 16.89 -16.41
N LEU A 67 -25.10 17.34 -17.39
CA LEU A 67 -23.65 17.11 -17.43
C LEU A 67 -22.97 17.66 -16.17
N LEU A 68 -23.44 18.81 -15.66
CA LEU A 68 -22.97 19.38 -14.41
C LEU A 68 -23.32 18.51 -13.20
N ALA A 69 -24.56 18.02 -13.12
CA ALA A 69 -25.00 17.14 -12.04
C ALA A 69 -24.28 15.78 -12.06
N GLN A 70 -24.00 15.24 -13.25
CA GLN A 70 -23.21 14.03 -13.42
C GLN A 70 -21.78 14.24 -12.93
N ALA A 71 -21.14 15.34 -13.31
CA ALA A 71 -19.80 15.68 -12.85
C ALA A 71 -19.74 15.82 -11.31
N ASP A 72 -20.71 16.53 -10.71
CA ASP A 72 -20.82 16.67 -9.25
C ASP A 72 -20.97 15.30 -8.54
N PHE A 73 -21.83 14.43 -9.07
CA PHE A 73 -21.99 13.07 -8.54
C PHE A 73 -20.70 12.26 -8.62
N LEU A 74 -20.01 12.29 -9.77
CA LEU A 74 -18.76 11.57 -9.99
C LEU A 74 -17.64 12.06 -9.06
N VAL A 75 -17.51 13.37 -8.85
CA VAL A 75 -16.55 13.94 -7.90
C VAL A 75 -16.85 13.50 -6.46
N LYS A 76 -18.12 13.54 -6.03
CA LYS A 76 -18.53 13.06 -4.70
C LYS A 76 -18.26 11.57 -4.50
N LEU A 77 -18.49 10.76 -5.52
CA LEU A 77 -18.19 9.34 -5.48
C LEU A 77 -16.69 9.06 -5.43
N ALA A 78 -15.89 9.83 -6.18
CA ALA A 78 -14.42 9.74 -6.14
C ALA A 78 -13.89 10.06 -4.74
N GLY A 79 -14.35 11.14 -4.12
CA GLY A 79 -13.98 11.50 -2.74
C GLY A 79 -14.36 10.42 -1.73
N ARG A 80 -15.54 9.80 -1.88
CA ARG A 80 -15.95 8.67 -1.03
C ARG A 80 -15.04 7.47 -1.22
N LYS A 81 -14.72 7.10 -2.47
CA LYS A 81 -13.81 5.98 -2.78
C LYS A 81 -12.42 6.20 -2.21
N LEU A 82 -11.91 7.43 -2.28
CA LEU A 82 -10.61 7.80 -1.72
C LEU A 82 -10.61 7.69 -0.18
N TRP A 83 -11.64 8.21 0.49
CA TRP A 83 -11.67 8.25 1.96
C TRP A 83 -12.09 6.93 2.61
N SER A 84 -13.03 6.20 2.00
CA SER A 84 -13.56 4.93 2.50
C SER A 84 -12.68 3.75 2.14
N ASP A 85 -12.35 3.63 0.86
CA ASP A 85 -11.79 2.39 0.30
C ASP A 85 -10.28 2.53 0.02
N GLN A 86 -9.71 3.74 0.20
CA GLN A 86 -8.34 4.08 -0.19
C GLN A 86 -8.02 3.71 -1.65
N ASP A 87 -9.05 3.63 -2.48
CA ASP A 87 -8.94 3.22 -3.87
C ASP A 87 -8.64 4.43 -4.75
N VAL A 88 -7.35 4.79 -4.77
CA VAL A 88 -6.81 5.92 -5.53
C VAL A 88 -7.04 5.75 -7.03
N THR A 89 -6.95 4.52 -7.54
CA THR A 89 -7.11 4.19 -8.96
C THR A 89 -8.55 4.45 -9.42
N THR A 90 -9.53 3.94 -8.68
CA THR A 90 -10.95 4.17 -8.98
C THR A 90 -11.33 5.63 -8.78
N ALA A 91 -10.82 6.30 -7.74
CA ALA A 91 -11.05 7.73 -7.53
C ALA A 91 -10.52 8.57 -8.71
N ALA A 92 -9.32 8.29 -9.19
CA ALA A 92 -8.74 8.98 -10.35
C ALA A 92 -9.55 8.73 -11.64
N ALA A 93 -10.05 7.50 -11.84
CA ALA A 93 -10.92 7.19 -12.97
C ALA A 93 -12.26 7.95 -12.92
N LEU A 94 -12.86 8.05 -11.74
CA LEU A 94 -14.11 8.80 -11.54
C LEU A 94 -13.93 10.31 -11.78
N LEU A 95 -12.81 10.89 -11.33
CA LEU A 95 -12.48 12.30 -11.60
C LEU A 95 -12.25 12.56 -13.09
N LYS A 96 -11.61 11.64 -13.82
CA LYS A 96 -11.47 11.75 -15.29
C LYS A 96 -12.82 11.77 -16.00
N SER A 97 -13.75 10.91 -15.57
CA SER A 97 -15.10 10.91 -16.10
C SER A 97 -15.85 12.21 -15.78
N ALA A 98 -15.64 12.78 -14.59
CA ALA A 98 -16.21 14.08 -14.23
C ALA A 98 -15.68 15.21 -15.12
N ASP A 99 -14.36 15.27 -15.38
CA ASP A 99 -13.78 16.27 -16.28
C ASP A 99 -14.32 16.14 -17.71
N ALA A 100 -14.50 14.92 -18.21
CA ALA A 100 -15.08 14.67 -19.52
C ALA A 100 -16.52 15.22 -19.63
N SER A 101 -17.37 14.94 -18.62
CA SER A 101 -18.73 15.51 -18.57
C SER A 101 -18.72 17.05 -18.58
N LEU A 102 -17.79 17.69 -17.86
CA LEU A 102 -17.64 19.16 -17.87
C LEU A 102 -17.08 19.68 -19.20
N ALA A 103 -16.22 18.93 -19.88
CA ALA A 103 -15.67 19.29 -21.17
C ALA A 103 -16.76 19.36 -22.25
N ASP A 104 -17.67 18.39 -22.26
CA ASP A 104 -18.77 18.29 -23.23
C ASP A 104 -19.75 19.48 -23.13
N MET A 105 -19.80 20.16 -21.97
CA MET A 105 -20.63 21.35 -21.78
C MET A 105 -20.18 22.57 -22.61
N ASN A 106 -18.91 22.58 -23.06
CA ASN A 106 -18.29 23.69 -23.81
C ASN A 106 -18.55 25.07 -23.18
N ASP A 107 -18.46 25.15 -21.84
CA ASP A 107 -18.72 26.37 -21.07
C ASP A 107 -17.41 26.92 -20.45
N PRO A 108 -16.95 28.12 -20.85
CA PRO A 108 -15.73 28.73 -20.32
C PRO A 108 -15.76 29.01 -18.81
N SER A 109 -16.94 29.17 -18.20
CA SER A 109 -17.06 29.42 -16.75
C SER A 109 -16.59 28.24 -15.90
N LEU A 110 -16.55 27.02 -16.47
CA LEU A 110 -16.12 25.80 -15.79
C LEU A 110 -14.60 25.58 -15.77
N ILE A 111 -13.81 26.45 -16.42
CA ILE A 111 -12.35 26.31 -16.51
C ILE A 111 -11.69 26.16 -15.13
N THR A 112 -12.16 26.92 -14.14
CA THR A 112 -11.61 26.87 -12.77
C THR A 112 -11.85 25.50 -12.14
N VAL A 113 -13.05 24.92 -12.32
CA VAL A 113 -13.40 23.60 -11.78
C VAL A 113 -12.62 22.50 -12.48
N ARG A 114 -12.54 22.55 -13.83
CA ARG A 114 -11.78 21.59 -14.62
C ARG A 114 -10.29 21.58 -14.26
N ARG A 115 -9.72 22.76 -13.97
CA ARG A 115 -8.33 22.86 -13.48
C ARG A 115 -8.17 22.17 -12.13
N ALA A 116 -9.05 22.44 -11.17
CA ALA A 116 -9.00 21.79 -9.86
C ALA A 116 -9.09 20.26 -9.97
N ILE A 117 -10.02 19.75 -10.80
CA ILE A 117 -10.13 18.30 -11.05
C ILE A 117 -8.85 17.74 -11.69
N THR A 118 -8.25 18.47 -12.63
CA THR A 118 -6.98 18.06 -13.27
C THR A 118 -5.85 17.98 -12.26
N ASP A 119 -5.74 18.97 -11.36
CA ASP A 119 -4.73 19.02 -10.30
C ASP A 119 -4.93 17.87 -9.29
N ASP A 120 -6.18 17.55 -8.96
CA ASP A 120 -6.53 16.40 -8.11
C ASP A 120 -6.14 15.07 -8.78
N ILE A 121 -6.45 14.89 -10.07
CA ILE A 121 -6.06 13.69 -10.83
C ILE A 121 -4.53 13.54 -10.85
N ALA A 122 -3.79 14.62 -11.06
CA ALA A 122 -2.33 14.60 -11.05
C ALA A 122 -1.78 14.21 -9.67
N SER A 123 -2.35 14.77 -8.61
CA SER A 123 -1.99 14.45 -7.22
C SER A 123 -2.25 12.98 -6.89
N LEU A 124 -3.42 12.43 -7.25
CA LEU A 124 -3.74 11.02 -7.05
C LEU A 124 -2.82 10.10 -7.87
N SER A 125 -2.50 10.49 -9.11
CA SER A 125 -1.61 9.69 -9.97
C SER A 125 -0.20 9.59 -9.42
N ALA A 126 0.30 10.63 -8.75
CA ALA A 126 1.59 10.59 -8.06
C ALA A 126 1.60 9.65 -6.85
N VAL A 127 0.48 9.58 -6.10
CA VAL A 127 0.33 8.65 -4.96
C VAL A 127 0.27 7.19 -5.42
N SER A 128 -0.38 6.89 -6.54
CA SER A 128 -0.42 5.52 -7.08
C SER A 128 0.91 5.03 -7.65
N GLN A 129 1.88 5.92 -7.90
CA GLN A 129 3.19 5.60 -8.47
C GLN A 129 4.28 5.27 -7.43
N VAL A 130 3.93 4.97 -6.17
CA VAL A 130 4.94 4.50 -5.21
C VAL A 130 5.57 3.21 -5.73
N ASP A 131 6.83 3.30 -6.12
CA ASP A 131 7.64 2.20 -6.67
C ASP A 131 8.00 1.22 -5.56
N TYR A 132 7.08 0.31 -5.25
CA TYR A 132 7.27 -0.73 -4.23
C TYR A 132 8.47 -1.62 -4.56
N ASP A 133 8.68 -1.95 -5.84
CA ASP A 133 9.80 -2.79 -6.28
C ASP A 133 11.14 -2.11 -6.02
N GLY A 134 11.26 -0.82 -6.37
CA GLY A 134 12.45 -0.02 -6.10
C GLY A 134 12.68 0.22 -4.60
N ILE A 135 11.60 0.38 -3.81
CA ILE A 135 11.69 0.49 -2.34
C ILE A 135 12.17 -0.83 -1.74
N ILE A 136 11.63 -1.98 -2.17
CA ILE A 136 12.06 -3.31 -1.72
C ILE A 136 13.52 -3.55 -2.11
N LEU A 137 13.93 -3.16 -3.31
CA LEU A 137 15.31 -3.30 -3.76
C LEU A 137 16.27 -2.43 -2.92
N LYS A 138 15.92 -1.16 -2.68
CA LYS A 138 16.69 -0.27 -1.80
C LYS A 138 16.73 -0.78 -0.37
N LEU A 139 15.64 -1.35 0.15
CA LEU A 139 15.57 -1.91 1.49
C LEU A 139 16.49 -3.13 1.62
N ASN A 140 16.51 -4.02 0.62
CA ASN A 140 17.45 -5.15 0.60
C ASN A 140 18.91 -4.68 0.53
N GLN A 141 19.20 -3.67 -0.30
CA GLN A 141 20.55 -3.09 -0.36
C GLN A 141 20.99 -2.47 0.96
N LEU A 142 20.09 -1.74 1.64
CA LEU A 142 20.37 -1.16 2.94
C LEU A 142 20.53 -2.24 4.02
N SER A 143 19.70 -3.28 4.00
CA SER A 143 19.84 -4.43 4.91
C SER A 143 21.22 -5.08 4.78
N ASN A 144 21.68 -5.32 3.55
CA ASN A 144 23.01 -5.90 3.31
C ASN A 144 24.15 -4.94 3.72
N GLN A 145 23.92 -3.62 3.67
CA GLN A 145 24.90 -2.64 4.15
C GLN A 145 24.95 -2.56 5.67
N VAL A 146 23.84 -2.82 6.36
CA VAL A 146 23.81 -2.87 7.83
C VAL A 146 24.69 -4.01 8.36
N ASP A 147 24.70 -5.16 7.69
CA ASP A 147 25.62 -6.27 8.04
C ASP A 147 27.10 -5.90 7.85
N ASN A 148 27.39 -4.96 6.95
CA ASN A 148 28.72 -4.44 6.68
C ASN A 148 29.04 -3.12 7.42
N LEU A 149 28.14 -2.64 8.30
CA LEU A 149 28.45 -1.49 9.13
C LEU A 149 29.52 -1.91 10.13
N ARG A 150 30.74 -1.43 9.91
CA ARG A 150 31.80 -1.50 10.91
C ARG A 150 31.26 -0.84 12.16
N LEU A 151 31.25 -1.58 13.27
CA LEU A 151 31.20 -0.96 14.59
C LEU A 151 32.28 0.13 14.58
N ALA A 152 31.93 1.34 15.02
CA ALA A 152 32.84 2.46 15.06
C ALA A 152 33.99 2.12 16.03
N ASP A 153 34.97 1.40 15.50
CA ASP A 153 36.16 0.99 16.21
C ASP A 153 37.21 2.06 15.98
N ASN A 154 37.74 2.54 17.09
CA ASN A 154 38.53 3.76 17.19
C ASN A 154 40.02 3.44 16.97
N ASP A 155 40.32 2.49 16.08
CA ASP A 155 41.68 2.02 15.83
C ASP A 155 42.20 2.57 14.49
N SER A 156 43.22 3.43 14.61
CA SER A 156 43.73 4.31 13.55
C SER A 156 44.83 3.69 12.68
N ASP A 157 45.08 2.39 12.78
CA ASP A 157 46.28 1.77 12.20
C ASP A 157 46.13 1.28 10.75
N GLY A 158 44.97 1.51 10.11
CA GLY A 158 44.81 1.37 8.65
C GLY A 158 45.09 -0.03 8.05
N SER A 159 45.30 -1.06 8.87
CA SER A 159 45.68 -2.40 8.41
C SER A 159 44.44 -3.23 8.05
N PRO A 160 44.45 -3.98 6.91
CA PRO A 160 43.37 -4.87 6.54
C PRO A 160 43.20 -6.02 7.55
N MET A 161 41.93 -6.37 7.85
CA MET A 161 41.55 -7.37 8.85
C MET A 161 42.07 -8.80 8.54
N ASP A 162 42.39 -9.11 7.28
CA ASP A 162 42.75 -10.47 6.83
C ASP A 162 44.24 -10.66 6.51
N SER A 163 45.12 -9.85 7.12
CA SER A 163 46.56 -10.08 6.96
C SER A 163 47.10 -11.09 7.97
N ASP A 164 46.72 -12.36 7.78
CA ASP A 164 47.50 -13.51 8.27
C ASP A 164 48.78 -13.63 7.43
N GLY A 165 49.63 -12.60 7.51
CA GLY A 165 50.86 -12.48 6.73
C GLY A 165 51.89 -13.53 7.15
N GLU A 166 52.11 -14.53 6.30
CA GLU A 166 53.27 -15.42 6.30
C GLU A 166 54.60 -14.70 6.03
N GLU A 167 54.57 -13.39 5.73
CA GLU A 167 55.77 -12.60 5.49
C GLU A 167 56.57 -12.36 6.77
N LEU A 168 57.88 -12.61 6.68
CA LEU A 168 58.84 -12.28 7.73
C LEU A 168 58.93 -10.76 7.83
N SER A 169 58.72 -10.22 9.03
CA SER A 169 58.82 -8.79 9.30
C SER A 169 60.24 -8.29 9.01
N SER A 170 60.36 -7.15 8.33
CA SER A 170 61.65 -6.49 8.07
C SER A 170 62.17 -5.71 9.28
N SER A 171 61.41 -5.65 10.38
CA SER A 171 61.82 -4.98 11.60
C SER A 171 62.83 -5.78 12.40
N LEU A 172 63.94 -5.14 12.76
CA LEU A 172 64.98 -5.73 13.61
C LEU A 172 64.46 -6.08 15.02
N SER A 173 63.39 -5.43 15.50
CA SER A 173 62.82 -5.71 16.82
C SER A 173 62.07 -7.04 16.89
N GLU A 174 61.71 -7.62 15.74
CA GLU A 174 60.89 -8.83 15.64
C GLU A 174 61.71 -10.09 15.28
N TRP A 175 63.04 -9.99 15.33
CA TRP A 175 63.96 -11.06 14.97
C TRP A 175 63.65 -12.40 15.67
N ARG A 176 63.19 -12.38 16.92
CA ARG A 176 62.83 -13.58 17.69
C ARG A 176 61.60 -14.29 17.13
N ILE A 177 60.60 -13.53 16.66
CA ILE A 177 59.37 -14.07 16.08
C ILE A 177 59.69 -14.68 14.71
N ASN A 178 60.48 -13.97 13.89
CA ASN A 178 60.95 -14.47 12.60
C ASN A 178 61.77 -15.77 12.74
N LEU A 179 62.60 -15.87 13.77
CA LEU A 179 63.43 -17.05 14.01
C LEU A 179 62.58 -18.26 14.43
N GLN A 180 61.55 -18.06 15.26
CA GLN A 180 60.58 -19.11 15.60
C GLN A 180 59.82 -19.60 14.37
N LYS A 181 59.37 -18.69 13.50
CA LYS A 181 58.70 -19.03 12.24
C LYS A 181 59.60 -19.88 11.31
N SER A 182 60.91 -19.59 11.27
CA SER A 182 61.85 -20.33 10.41
C SER A 182 62.14 -21.78 10.85
N TRP A 183 61.94 -22.12 12.12
CA TRP A 183 62.25 -23.45 12.67
C TRP A 183 61.10 -24.46 12.54
N GLN A 184 59.91 -24.02 12.14
CA GLN A 184 58.74 -24.86 11.90
C GLN A 184 58.51 -25.18 10.41
N ASN A 185 59.44 -24.78 9.53
CA ASN A 185 59.50 -25.15 8.10
C ASN A 185 60.55 -26.23 7.82
#